data_AF-A0A0P0NHX1-F1
#
_entry.id   AF-A0A0P0NHX1-F1
#
_cell.length_a   1.000
_cell.length_b   1.000
_cell.length_c   1.000
_cell.angle_alpha   90.00
_cell.angle_beta   90.00
_cell.angle_gamma   90.00
#
_symmetry.space_group_name_H-M   'P 1'
#
loop_
_entity.id
_entity.type
_entity.pdbx_description
1 polymer ?
#
loop_
_entity_poly.entity_id
_entity_poly.type
_entity_poly.pdbx_seq_one_letter_code
_entity_poly.pdbx_strand_id
1 'polypeptide(L)'
;MCTVTFLPVKNGAYLTSNRDEKMTRAEALAPKSYTVNGTVLTFPKDREKGGTWMAFKSNADAAVLLNGAFVKHFPRPSYRQSRGITLLEILSQEFPVLYFQGCDFQEIEPFTLILYVAGRLYECRWTGTQKYQQELSSSTAHIWSSATLYEEDTVLQRAQWFSDWQANQRRYRLKDILDFHRFAGTGNPEQDLVMNRNGQMMTRSITNIAIIKGKAKMIHLDLQPSGKAADGKLMTWFRKASIRTFNWEYWPFQLVYAPVMWYWCWLSLKARSFFFFSAANPMILNSGFAMGKKSSIYALMPGEFYPKTLLFKAEHEMGMLKKKLEWKGMNFPLIAKPDIGERGVKVKLLENDQQLKSYLAVNQVDFLLQEYIDYKLEAGIFYYRIPGERKGQLSGIVSKEFLKVKGDGKSTIEMLLKKEDRSYLQLEALKKVYGKELNQVLPYGVSLELVPYGSHNRGAKFVDQSFRINEKLQTVIDQLCQRIPEFYYGRLDIKFKSWEDLYAGKHFMVIEINGAASEPTHMYDPVHSVFFAWKEIIRHWKLLYQISLLNARRKELVLMGNVEGFRMIKAHQAHLKMMA
;
A
#
# COMPACT_ATOMS: atom_id res chain seq x y z
N MET A 1 -17.06 -30.07 -7.43
CA MET A 1 -17.19 -29.33 -8.70
C MET A 1 -15.82 -28.78 -8.96
N CYS A 2 -15.08 -29.35 -9.92
CA CYS A 2 -13.64 -29.16 -9.98
C CYS A 2 -13.12 -29.28 -11.42
N THR A 3 -11.98 -28.64 -11.69
CA THR A 3 -11.02 -29.05 -12.73
C THR A 3 -9.84 -29.72 -12.05
N VAL A 4 -9.39 -30.84 -12.61
CA VAL A 4 -8.29 -31.65 -12.09
C VAL A 4 -7.26 -31.84 -13.18
N THR A 5 -5.98 -31.74 -12.87
CA THR A 5 -4.89 -32.10 -13.79
C THR A 5 -3.98 -33.14 -13.17
N PHE A 6 -3.43 -34.03 -13.99
CA PHE A 6 -2.30 -34.88 -13.69
C PHE A 6 -1.10 -34.46 -14.54
N LEU A 7 0.05 -34.26 -13.92
CA LEU A 7 1.32 -34.03 -14.62
C LEU A 7 2.35 -35.07 -14.21
N PRO A 8 2.89 -35.85 -15.16
CA PRO A 8 4.00 -36.76 -14.89
C PRO A 8 5.29 -35.97 -14.72
N VAL A 9 6.06 -36.25 -13.67
CA VAL A 9 7.39 -35.66 -13.48
C VAL A 9 8.43 -36.76 -13.26
N LYS A 10 9.71 -36.39 -13.34
CA LYS A 10 10.78 -37.35 -13.07
C LYS A 10 10.61 -37.96 -11.67
N ASN A 11 10.39 -39.28 -11.63
CA ASN A 11 10.17 -40.07 -10.41
C ASN A 11 8.94 -39.62 -9.60
N GLY A 12 7.85 -39.20 -10.24
CA GLY A 12 6.69 -38.73 -9.52
C GLY A 12 5.57 -38.16 -10.38
N ALA A 13 4.62 -37.49 -9.71
CA ALA A 13 3.51 -36.82 -10.36
C ALA A 13 3.00 -35.63 -9.54
N TYR A 14 2.31 -34.71 -10.22
CA TYR A 14 1.50 -33.68 -9.60
C TYR A 14 0.03 -33.92 -9.93
N LEU A 15 -0.81 -34.07 -8.90
CA LEU A 15 -2.26 -34.00 -9.05
C LEU A 15 -2.71 -32.65 -8.51
N THR A 16 -3.43 -31.84 -9.30
CA THR A 16 -3.90 -30.51 -8.89
C THR A 16 -5.40 -30.39 -9.12
N SER A 17 -6.12 -29.77 -8.19
CA SER A 17 -7.58 -29.60 -8.25
C SER A 17 -7.99 -28.17 -7.88
N ASN A 18 -8.78 -27.51 -8.74
CA ASN A 18 -9.61 -26.36 -8.35
C ASN A 18 -10.87 -26.88 -7.66
N ARG A 19 -11.23 -26.35 -6.49
CA ARG A 19 -12.48 -26.70 -5.81
C ARG A 19 -13.49 -25.57 -5.95
N ASP A 20 -14.50 -25.77 -6.79
CA ASP A 20 -15.60 -24.84 -7.00
C ASP A 20 -16.76 -25.18 -6.06
N GLU A 21 -17.27 -24.20 -5.33
CA GLU A 21 -18.39 -24.40 -4.39
C GLU A 21 -19.32 -23.19 -4.28
N LYS A 22 -20.51 -23.43 -3.72
CA LYS A 22 -21.46 -22.37 -3.37
C LYS A 22 -20.91 -21.47 -2.27
N MET A 23 -21.25 -20.18 -2.31
CA MET A 23 -20.81 -19.21 -1.29
C MET A 23 -21.30 -19.58 0.12
N THR A 24 -22.50 -20.15 0.21
CA THR A 24 -23.15 -20.52 1.48
C THR A 24 -22.50 -21.71 2.19
N ARG A 25 -21.61 -22.45 1.52
CA ARG A 25 -20.99 -23.65 2.08
C ARG A 25 -19.85 -23.30 3.03
N ALA A 26 -19.76 -23.99 4.17
CA ALA A 26 -18.72 -23.76 5.15
C ALA A 26 -17.30 -24.01 4.58
N GLU A 27 -16.35 -23.19 5.02
CA GLU A 27 -14.94 -23.32 4.62
C GLU A 27 -14.37 -24.68 5.06
N ALA A 28 -13.68 -25.37 4.13
CA ALA A 28 -13.02 -26.63 4.45
C ALA A 28 -11.88 -26.43 5.46
N LEU A 29 -11.59 -27.44 6.26
CA LEU A 29 -10.40 -27.46 7.10
C LEU A 29 -9.16 -27.69 6.22
N ALA A 30 -8.11 -26.93 6.48
CA ALA A 30 -6.81 -27.11 5.84
C ALA A 30 -6.29 -28.56 6.00
N PRO A 31 -5.46 -29.06 5.07
CA PRO A 31 -5.01 -30.43 5.09
C PRO A 31 -4.36 -30.85 6.40
N LYS A 32 -4.81 -31.99 6.94
CA LYS A 32 -4.23 -32.66 8.10
C LYS A 32 -4.25 -34.17 7.88
N SER A 33 -3.47 -34.89 8.68
CA SER A 33 -3.52 -36.35 8.73
C SER A 33 -4.67 -36.82 9.63
N TYR A 34 -5.45 -37.76 9.14
CA TYR A 34 -6.57 -38.40 9.83
C TYR A 34 -6.47 -39.91 9.63
N THR A 35 -6.86 -40.69 10.64
CA THR A 35 -6.97 -42.14 10.52
C THR A 35 -8.36 -42.50 10.02
N VAL A 36 -8.44 -43.22 8.90
CA VAL A 36 -9.67 -43.74 8.30
C VAL A 36 -9.48 -45.24 8.09
N ASN A 37 -10.34 -46.07 8.69
CA ASN A 37 -10.25 -47.54 8.62
C ASN A 37 -8.85 -48.10 8.94
N GLY A 38 -8.16 -47.53 9.93
CA GLY A 38 -6.80 -47.94 10.31
C GLY A 38 -5.68 -47.36 9.43
N THR A 39 -6.00 -46.73 8.31
CA THR A 39 -5.03 -46.12 7.39
C THR A 39 -4.92 -44.60 7.62
N VAL A 40 -3.69 -44.08 7.70
CA VAL A 40 -3.45 -42.64 7.82
C VAL A 40 -3.55 -41.97 6.45
N LEU A 41 -4.53 -41.08 6.30
CA LEU A 41 -4.79 -40.29 5.10
C LEU A 41 -4.56 -38.81 5.39
N THR A 42 -3.95 -38.09 4.45
CA THR A 42 -3.76 -36.64 4.55
C THR A 42 -4.64 -35.94 3.52
N PHE A 43 -5.55 -35.08 4.00
CA PHE A 43 -6.55 -34.41 3.15
C PHE A 43 -7.14 -33.15 3.81
N PRO A 44 -7.66 -32.19 3.02
CA PRO A 44 -8.50 -31.11 3.54
C PRO A 44 -9.90 -31.66 3.80
N LYS A 45 -10.51 -31.29 4.92
CA LYS A 45 -11.78 -31.90 5.38
C LYS A 45 -12.95 -30.95 5.18
N ASP A 46 -14.00 -31.43 4.52
CA ASP A 46 -15.28 -30.73 4.41
C ASP A 46 -15.95 -30.67 5.79
N ARG A 47 -16.31 -29.48 6.26
CA ARG A 47 -16.90 -29.31 7.61
C ARG A 47 -18.35 -29.78 7.73
N GLU A 48 -19.10 -29.76 6.64
CA GLU A 48 -20.54 -30.09 6.68
C GLU A 48 -20.77 -31.58 6.55
N LYS A 49 -20.05 -32.23 5.62
CA LYS A 49 -20.25 -33.65 5.30
C LYS A 49 -19.10 -34.54 5.77
N GLY A 50 -18.03 -33.98 6.33
CA GLY A 50 -16.91 -34.74 6.90
C GLY A 50 -15.98 -35.43 5.91
N GLY A 51 -16.32 -35.46 4.61
CA GLY A 51 -15.51 -36.06 3.56
C GLY A 51 -14.43 -35.14 2.98
N THR A 52 -13.90 -35.51 1.81
CA THR A 52 -12.93 -34.68 1.06
C THR A 52 -13.10 -34.80 -0.45
N TRP A 53 -12.41 -33.95 -1.21
CA TRP A 53 -12.31 -34.06 -2.67
C TRP A 53 -10.93 -34.56 -3.13
N MET A 54 -9.96 -34.66 -2.22
CA MET A 54 -8.59 -35.04 -2.57
C MET A 54 -7.83 -35.54 -1.35
N ALA A 55 -7.16 -36.69 -1.45
CA ALA A 55 -6.41 -37.28 -0.35
C ALA A 55 -5.17 -38.06 -0.82
N PHE A 56 -4.21 -38.26 0.07
CA PHE A 56 -3.11 -39.23 -0.14
C PHE A 56 -2.78 -40.04 1.12
N LYS A 57 -2.18 -41.22 0.93
CA LYS A 57 -1.66 -42.13 1.96
C LYS A 57 -0.17 -41.93 2.23
N SER A 58 0.33 -42.48 3.34
CA SER A 58 1.76 -42.53 3.64
C SER A 58 2.63 -43.17 2.55
N ASN A 59 2.11 -44.15 1.79
CA ASN A 59 2.80 -44.79 0.65
C ASN A 59 2.70 -43.98 -0.67
N ALA A 60 2.18 -42.76 -0.61
CA ALA A 60 1.94 -41.85 -1.73
C ALA A 60 0.84 -42.26 -2.72
N ASP A 61 0.02 -43.28 -2.43
CA ASP A 61 -1.23 -43.45 -3.18
C ASP A 61 -2.14 -42.24 -2.97
N ALA A 62 -2.77 -41.75 -4.03
CA ALA A 62 -3.58 -40.55 -4.01
C ALA A 62 -4.90 -40.73 -4.74
N ALA A 63 -5.90 -39.97 -4.32
CA ALA A 63 -7.22 -39.93 -4.95
C ALA A 63 -7.70 -38.49 -5.13
N VAL A 64 -8.39 -38.21 -6.24
CA VAL A 64 -9.10 -36.95 -6.49
C VAL A 64 -10.52 -37.24 -6.97
N LEU A 65 -11.51 -36.58 -6.38
CA LEU A 65 -12.92 -36.75 -6.67
C LEU A 65 -13.44 -35.62 -7.57
N LEU A 66 -14.14 -35.97 -8.64
CA LEU A 66 -14.99 -35.07 -9.42
C LEU A 66 -16.46 -35.48 -9.27
N ASN A 67 -17.35 -34.49 -9.31
CA ASN A 67 -18.79 -34.74 -9.30
C ASN A 67 -19.26 -35.16 -10.69
N GLY A 68 -20.13 -36.18 -10.75
CA GLY A 68 -20.64 -36.74 -11.99
C GLY A 68 -19.71 -37.77 -12.63
N ALA A 69 -20.29 -38.60 -13.50
CA ALA A 69 -19.56 -39.53 -14.36
C ALA A 69 -19.37 -38.89 -15.76
N PHE A 70 -20.13 -39.33 -16.76
CA PHE A 70 -20.04 -38.82 -18.14
C PHE A 70 -20.91 -37.59 -18.40
N VAL A 71 -22.12 -37.56 -17.84
CA VAL A 71 -23.12 -36.51 -18.06
C VAL A 71 -23.55 -35.87 -16.74
N LYS A 72 -24.16 -34.69 -16.84
CA LYS A 72 -24.82 -34.04 -15.71
C LYS A 72 -25.94 -34.93 -15.19
N HIS A 73 -25.87 -35.31 -13.91
CA HIS A 73 -26.93 -36.07 -13.24
C HIS A 73 -27.89 -35.12 -12.54
N PHE A 74 -29.15 -35.53 -12.44
CA PHE A 74 -30.13 -34.87 -11.58
C PHE A 74 -30.04 -35.47 -10.17
N PRO A 75 -29.86 -34.65 -9.11
CA PRO A 75 -29.81 -35.14 -7.74
C PRO A 75 -31.08 -35.91 -7.38
N ARG A 76 -30.93 -37.07 -6.73
CA ARG A 76 -32.04 -37.86 -6.18
C ARG A 76 -31.87 -37.96 -4.65
N PRO A 77 -32.49 -37.06 -3.86
CA PRO A 77 -32.54 -37.21 -2.41
C PRO A 77 -33.40 -38.42 -2.01
N SER A 78 -33.07 -39.20 -0.97
CA SER A 78 -31.89 -39.15 -0.10
C SER A 78 -30.80 -40.15 -0.52
N TYR A 79 -29.55 -39.68 -0.62
CA TYR A 79 -28.41 -40.56 -0.90
C TYR A 79 -27.84 -41.16 0.40
N ARG A 80 -27.37 -42.42 0.33
CA ARG A 80 -26.81 -43.19 1.45
C ARG A 80 -25.58 -42.54 2.07
N GLN A 81 -24.70 -41.99 1.24
CA GLN A 81 -23.41 -41.44 1.69
C GLN A 81 -22.90 -40.33 0.76
N SER A 82 -22.14 -39.37 1.31
CA SER A 82 -21.47 -38.36 0.50
C SER A 82 -20.30 -38.95 -0.28
N ARG A 83 -20.15 -38.57 -1.56
CA ARG A 83 -19.02 -38.97 -2.43
C ARG A 83 -17.65 -38.73 -1.79
N GLY A 84 -17.52 -37.67 -0.98
CA GLY A 84 -16.27 -37.34 -0.31
C GLY A 84 -15.91 -38.29 0.83
N ILE A 85 -16.88 -38.97 1.45
CA ILE A 85 -16.61 -40.07 2.38
C ILE A 85 -16.27 -41.33 1.59
N THR A 86 -16.99 -41.59 0.49
CA THR A 86 -16.71 -42.73 -0.41
C THR A 86 -15.27 -42.72 -0.94
N LEU A 87 -14.72 -41.54 -1.29
CA LEU A 87 -13.30 -41.41 -1.63
C LEU A 87 -12.40 -41.88 -0.49
N LEU A 88 -12.67 -41.49 0.76
CA LEU A 88 -11.86 -41.86 1.92
C LEU A 88 -11.93 -43.37 2.18
N GLU A 89 -13.12 -43.97 2.06
CA GLU A 89 -13.31 -45.41 2.20
C GLU A 89 -12.53 -46.18 1.15
N ILE A 90 -12.70 -45.86 -0.13
CA ILE A 90 -11.98 -46.52 -1.23
C ILE A 90 -10.47 -46.35 -1.05
N LEU A 91 -10.00 -45.11 -0.82
CA LEU A 91 -8.58 -44.86 -0.68
C LEU A 91 -8.04 -45.58 0.55
N SER A 92 -8.76 -45.69 1.67
CA SER A 92 -8.24 -46.35 2.88
C SER A 92 -7.87 -47.83 2.73
N GLN A 93 -8.37 -48.50 1.68
CA GLN A 93 -8.14 -49.93 1.43
C GLN A 93 -6.74 -50.22 0.89
N GLU A 94 -6.25 -51.43 1.11
CA GLU A 94 -4.95 -51.90 0.59
C GLU A 94 -4.92 -51.86 -0.95
N PHE A 95 -6.01 -52.26 -1.61
CA PHE A 95 -6.16 -52.25 -3.07
C PHE A 95 -7.35 -51.37 -3.50
N PRO A 96 -7.20 -50.02 -3.56
CA PRO A 96 -8.31 -49.10 -3.83
C PRO A 96 -9.05 -49.37 -5.15
N VAL A 97 -8.31 -49.73 -6.19
CA VAL A 97 -8.85 -49.98 -7.53
C VAL A 97 -9.75 -51.24 -7.54
N LEU A 98 -9.29 -52.33 -6.93
CA LEU A 98 -10.08 -53.57 -6.79
C LEU A 98 -11.30 -53.35 -5.89
N TYR A 99 -11.12 -52.60 -4.79
CA TYR A 99 -12.23 -52.27 -3.91
C TYR A 99 -13.33 -51.48 -4.62
N PHE A 100 -12.97 -50.52 -5.47
CA PHE A 100 -13.94 -49.79 -6.29
C PHE A 100 -14.81 -50.74 -7.13
N GLN A 101 -14.22 -51.77 -7.75
CA GLN A 101 -14.95 -52.75 -8.54
C GLN A 101 -15.93 -53.59 -7.69
N GLY A 102 -15.52 -53.99 -6.48
CA GLY A 102 -16.33 -54.85 -5.59
C GLY A 102 -17.34 -54.13 -4.69
N CYS A 103 -17.17 -52.83 -4.43
CA CYS A 103 -17.97 -52.09 -3.44
C CYS A 103 -19.40 -51.75 -3.92
N ASP A 104 -20.42 -51.86 -3.07
CA ASP A 104 -21.76 -51.41 -3.45
C ASP A 104 -21.91 -49.87 -3.33
N PHE A 105 -22.20 -49.22 -4.46
CA PHE A 105 -22.44 -47.78 -4.54
C PHE A 105 -23.92 -47.43 -4.79
N GLN A 106 -24.84 -48.37 -4.55
CA GLN A 106 -26.27 -48.08 -4.56
C GLN A 106 -26.57 -46.88 -3.64
N GLU A 107 -27.45 -46.00 -4.14
CA GLU A 107 -27.85 -44.76 -3.48
C GLU A 107 -26.71 -43.76 -3.22
N ILE A 108 -25.57 -43.88 -3.92
CA ILE A 108 -24.51 -42.86 -3.95
C ILE A 108 -24.59 -42.09 -5.28
N GLU A 109 -24.55 -40.75 -5.22
CA GLU A 109 -24.59 -39.91 -6.41
C GLU A 109 -23.43 -40.22 -7.38
N PRO A 110 -23.64 -40.12 -8.70
CA PRO A 110 -22.59 -40.35 -9.70
C PRO A 110 -21.32 -39.53 -9.46
N PHE A 111 -20.17 -40.16 -9.70
CA PHE A 111 -18.85 -39.57 -9.47
C PHE A 111 -17.78 -40.13 -10.38
N THR A 112 -16.69 -39.36 -10.50
CA THR A 112 -15.44 -39.78 -11.13
C THR A 112 -14.33 -39.69 -10.09
N LEU A 113 -13.54 -40.75 -9.97
CA LEU A 113 -12.43 -40.87 -9.04
C LEU A 113 -11.15 -41.09 -9.85
N ILE A 114 -10.21 -40.16 -9.73
CA ILE A 114 -8.86 -40.30 -10.28
C ILE A 114 -7.98 -40.91 -9.20
N LEU A 115 -7.48 -42.12 -9.44
CA LEU A 115 -6.63 -42.86 -8.52
C LEU A 115 -5.20 -42.92 -9.07
N TYR A 116 -4.23 -42.49 -8.27
CA TYR A 116 -2.81 -42.74 -8.53
C TYR A 116 -2.30 -43.72 -7.49
N VAL A 117 -2.13 -44.98 -7.88
CA VAL A 117 -1.84 -46.09 -6.96
C VAL A 117 -0.63 -46.85 -7.49
N ALA A 118 0.39 -47.04 -6.63
CA ALA A 118 1.62 -47.75 -6.99
C ALA A 118 2.27 -47.28 -8.32
N GLY A 119 2.21 -45.96 -8.61
CA GLY A 119 2.79 -45.38 -9.83
C GLY A 119 1.93 -45.45 -11.09
N ARG A 120 0.73 -46.03 -10.99
CA ARG A 120 -0.23 -46.16 -12.09
C ARG A 120 -1.41 -45.22 -11.89
N LEU A 121 -1.97 -44.72 -12.99
CA LEU A 121 -3.06 -43.77 -12.99
C LEU A 121 -4.33 -44.45 -13.50
N TYR A 122 -5.42 -44.33 -12.74
CA TYR A 122 -6.72 -44.91 -13.10
C TYR A 122 -7.80 -43.85 -13.04
N GLU A 123 -8.75 -43.95 -13.95
CA GLU A 123 -10.02 -43.24 -13.90
C GLU A 123 -11.14 -44.24 -13.60
N CYS A 124 -11.84 -44.04 -12.49
CA CYS A 124 -12.94 -44.86 -12.04
C CYS A 124 -14.23 -44.03 -12.03
N ARG A 125 -15.24 -44.42 -12.80
CA ARG A 125 -16.52 -43.68 -12.90
C ARG A 125 -17.69 -44.53 -12.42
N TRP A 126 -18.54 -43.95 -11.59
CA TRP A 126 -19.81 -44.52 -11.16
C TRP A 126 -20.96 -43.70 -11.75
N THR A 127 -21.78 -44.28 -12.61
CA THR A 127 -22.89 -43.59 -13.28
C THR A 127 -24.18 -43.54 -12.46
N GLY A 128 -24.23 -44.19 -11.30
CA GLY A 128 -25.45 -44.46 -10.54
C GLY A 128 -26.05 -45.85 -10.82
N THR A 129 -25.62 -46.49 -11.91
CA THR A 129 -26.07 -47.84 -12.30
C THR A 129 -24.91 -48.76 -12.69
N GLN A 130 -23.87 -48.22 -13.31
CA GLN A 130 -22.74 -48.96 -13.84
C GLN A 130 -21.42 -48.34 -13.41
N LYS A 131 -20.41 -49.22 -13.24
CA LYS A 131 -19.04 -48.84 -12.94
C LYS A 131 -18.19 -48.96 -14.19
N TYR A 132 -17.31 -48.00 -14.37
CA TYR A 132 -16.29 -48.00 -15.41
C TYR A 132 -14.93 -47.79 -14.76
N GLN A 133 -13.93 -48.48 -15.30
CA GLN A 133 -12.56 -48.34 -14.88
C GLN A 133 -11.65 -48.37 -16.10
N GLN A 134 -10.74 -47.42 -16.16
CA GLN A 134 -9.74 -47.34 -17.20
C GLN A 134 -8.38 -47.03 -16.57
N GLU A 135 -7.35 -47.80 -16.93
CA GLU A 135 -5.97 -47.41 -16.66
C GLU A 135 -5.53 -46.40 -17.73
N LEU A 136 -4.99 -45.26 -17.28
CA LEU A 136 -4.52 -44.17 -18.12
C LEU A 136 -2.99 -44.15 -18.13
N SER A 137 -2.43 -43.64 -19.22
CA SER A 137 -0.98 -43.49 -19.33
C SER A 137 -0.45 -42.53 -18.24
N SER A 138 0.38 -43.05 -17.33
CA SER A 138 1.08 -42.25 -16.32
C SER A 138 2.31 -41.51 -16.87
N SER A 139 2.63 -41.65 -18.16
CA SER A 139 3.70 -40.91 -18.85
C SER A 139 3.19 -39.66 -19.58
N THR A 140 1.88 -39.48 -19.67
CA THR A 140 1.24 -38.32 -20.31
C THR A 140 0.48 -37.50 -19.28
N ALA A 141 0.32 -36.22 -19.56
CA ALA A 141 -0.43 -35.30 -18.72
C ALA A 141 -1.90 -35.30 -19.13
N HIS A 142 -2.78 -35.16 -18.14
CA HIS A 142 -4.24 -35.28 -18.30
C HIS A 142 -4.95 -34.13 -17.61
N ILE A 143 -6.11 -33.77 -18.12
CA ILE A 143 -7.03 -32.81 -17.51
C ILE A 143 -8.45 -33.36 -17.52
N TRP A 144 -9.16 -33.15 -16.41
CA TRP A 144 -10.56 -33.50 -16.24
C TRP A 144 -11.33 -32.29 -15.76
N SER A 145 -12.57 -32.15 -16.24
CA SER A 145 -13.51 -31.15 -15.75
C SER A 145 -14.83 -31.86 -15.38
N SER A 146 -15.42 -31.45 -14.25
CA SER A 146 -16.62 -32.09 -13.71
C SER A 146 -17.83 -31.94 -14.65
N ALA A 147 -18.44 -33.07 -15.04
CA ALA A 147 -19.57 -33.12 -15.97
C ALA A 147 -20.86 -32.45 -15.47
N THR A 148 -20.94 -32.07 -14.19
CA THR A 148 -22.15 -31.50 -13.59
C THR A 148 -22.31 -29.99 -13.76
N LEU A 149 -21.29 -29.27 -14.27
CA LEU A 149 -21.25 -27.79 -14.26
C LEU A 149 -20.90 -27.14 -15.58
N TYR A 150 -20.13 -27.85 -16.39
CA TYR A 150 -19.55 -27.31 -17.59
C TYR A 150 -20.37 -27.84 -18.74
N GLU A 151 -20.92 -26.91 -19.54
CA GLU A 151 -21.36 -27.25 -20.89
C GLU A 151 -20.16 -27.82 -21.66
N GLU A 152 -20.42 -28.65 -22.67
CA GLU A 152 -19.40 -29.35 -23.44
C GLU A 152 -18.30 -28.39 -23.93
N ASP A 153 -18.69 -27.20 -24.37
CA ASP A 153 -17.80 -26.11 -24.80
C ASP A 153 -16.80 -25.67 -23.71
N THR A 154 -17.21 -25.62 -22.44
CA THR A 154 -16.31 -25.20 -21.35
C THR A 154 -15.30 -26.30 -21.02
N VAL A 155 -15.69 -27.57 -21.15
CA VAL A 155 -14.75 -28.70 -20.98
C VAL A 155 -13.70 -28.67 -22.07
N LEU A 156 -14.12 -28.49 -23.33
CA LEU A 156 -13.23 -28.36 -24.49
C LEU A 156 -12.30 -27.16 -24.35
N GLN A 157 -12.82 -26.01 -23.93
CA GLN A 157 -12.02 -24.80 -23.73
C GLN A 157 -10.93 -24.99 -22.66
N ARG A 158 -11.24 -25.62 -21.53
CA ARG A 158 -10.25 -25.91 -20.48
C ARG A 158 -9.19 -26.90 -20.94
N ALA A 159 -9.59 -27.91 -21.72
CA ALA A 159 -8.66 -28.84 -22.35
C ALA A 159 -7.72 -28.11 -23.33
N GLN A 160 -8.25 -27.18 -24.13
CA GLN A 160 -7.45 -26.35 -25.03
C GLN A 160 -6.45 -25.48 -24.26
N TRP A 161 -6.88 -24.75 -23.23
CA TRP A 161 -5.99 -23.94 -22.40
C TRP A 161 -4.86 -24.76 -21.78
N PHE A 162 -5.17 -25.97 -21.33
CA PHE A 162 -4.16 -26.87 -20.79
C PHE A 162 -3.17 -27.31 -21.86
N SER A 163 -3.65 -27.70 -23.05
CA SER A 163 -2.81 -28.08 -24.19
C SER A 163 -1.87 -26.94 -24.61
N ASP A 164 -2.40 -25.72 -24.75
CA ASP A 164 -1.62 -24.53 -25.11
C ASP A 164 -0.58 -24.20 -24.04
N TRP A 165 -0.97 -24.30 -22.76
CA TRP A 165 -0.04 -24.10 -21.65
C TRP A 165 1.08 -25.15 -21.65
N GLN A 166 0.75 -26.42 -21.90
CA GLN A 166 1.71 -27.53 -21.98
C GLN A 166 2.70 -27.38 -23.12
N ALA A 167 2.26 -26.92 -24.29
CA ALA A 167 3.13 -26.69 -25.45
C ALA A 167 4.28 -25.72 -25.13
N ASN A 168 4.09 -24.84 -24.14
CA ASN A 168 5.08 -23.88 -23.68
C ASN A 168 5.94 -24.39 -22.51
N GLN A 169 5.76 -25.62 -22.02
CA GLN A 169 6.52 -26.19 -20.91
C GLN A 169 7.65 -27.11 -21.39
N ARG A 170 8.90 -26.73 -21.10
CA ARG A 170 10.06 -27.64 -21.28
C ARG A 170 10.17 -28.71 -20.19
N ARG A 171 9.65 -28.41 -18.99
CA ARG A 171 9.59 -29.31 -17.83
C ARG A 171 8.46 -28.85 -16.91
N TYR A 172 7.77 -29.78 -16.27
CA TYR A 172 6.74 -29.42 -15.29
C TYR A 172 7.37 -29.11 -13.93
N ARG A 173 7.12 -27.91 -13.41
CA ARG A 173 7.43 -27.52 -12.02
C ARG A 173 6.13 -27.33 -11.25
N LEU A 174 6.18 -27.58 -9.95
CA LEU A 174 5.02 -27.41 -9.05
C LEU A 174 4.42 -26.00 -9.14
N LYS A 175 5.27 -24.96 -9.20
CA LYS A 175 4.81 -23.57 -9.31
C LYS A 175 4.00 -23.35 -10.60
N ASP A 176 4.48 -23.88 -11.72
CA ASP A 176 3.88 -23.61 -13.03
C ASP A 176 2.46 -24.20 -13.12
N ILE A 177 2.22 -25.38 -12.54
CA ILE A 177 0.88 -25.97 -12.51
C ILE A 177 -0.04 -25.26 -11.53
N LEU A 178 0.47 -24.79 -10.38
CA LEU A 178 -0.33 -23.95 -9.48
C LEU A 178 -0.70 -22.62 -10.14
N ASP A 179 0.21 -22.01 -10.89
CA ASP A 179 -0.03 -20.77 -11.64
C ASP A 179 -1.04 -21.01 -12.78
N PHE A 180 -0.95 -22.12 -13.52
CA PHE A 180 -1.98 -22.51 -14.50
C PHE A 180 -3.37 -22.58 -13.85
N HIS A 181 -3.50 -23.31 -12.75
CA HIS A 181 -4.77 -23.44 -12.02
C HIS A 181 -5.28 -22.11 -11.44
N ARG A 182 -4.41 -21.11 -11.28
CA ARG A 182 -4.74 -19.80 -10.70
C ARG A 182 -5.08 -18.75 -11.74
N PHE A 183 -4.47 -18.81 -12.93
CA PHE A 183 -4.48 -17.71 -13.90
C PHE A 183 -4.95 -18.11 -15.30
N ALA A 184 -5.12 -19.40 -15.60
CA ALA A 184 -5.60 -19.81 -16.91
C ALA A 184 -7.06 -19.35 -17.15
N GLY A 185 -7.28 -18.73 -18.30
CA GLY A 185 -8.56 -18.12 -18.66
C GLY A 185 -8.40 -17.04 -19.71
N THR A 186 -9.50 -16.33 -19.98
CA THR A 186 -9.59 -15.19 -20.91
C THR A 186 -9.71 -13.86 -20.18
N GLY A 187 -9.70 -13.87 -18.84
CA GLY A 187 -10.01 -12.71 -18.00
C GLY A 187 -11.50 -12.52 -17.76
N ASN A 188 -12.33 -13.51 -18.11
CA ASN A 188 -13.75 -13.55 -17.80
C ASN A 188 -13.96 -14.31 -16.47
N PRO A 189 -14.29 -13.63 -15.36
CA PRO A 189 -14.43 -14.26 -14.06
C PRO A 189 -15.47 -15.39 -14.02
N GLU A 190 -16.44 -15.45 -14.92
CA GLU A 190 -17.45 -16.51 -14.90
C GLU A 190 -16.98 -17.84 -15.54
N GLN A 191 -15.92 -17.79 -16.36
CA GLN A 191 -15.46 -18.89 -17.21
C GLN A 191 -14.00 -19.33 -16.93
N ASP A 192 -13.16 -18.43 -16.43
CA ASP A 192 -11.77 -18.71 -16.07
C ASP A 192 -11.64 -19.89 -15.08
N LEU A 193 -10.45 -20.50 -14.97
CA LEU A 193 -10.23 -21.63 -14.04
C LEU A 193 -10.52 -21.24 -12.57
N VAL A 194 -10.15 -20.02 -12.20
CA VAL A 194 -10.60 -19.39 -10.95
C VAL A 194 -11.87 -18.61 -11.27
N MET A 195 -13.01 -19.28 -11.10
CA MET A 195 -14.31 -18.74 -11.46
C MET A 195 -15.02 -18.05 -10.29
N ASN A 196 -15.87 -17.08 -10.62
CA ASN A 196 -16.85 -16.41 -9.77
C ASN A 196 -18.11 -16.08 -10.61
N ARG A 197 -19.14 -16.93 -10.50
CA ARG A 197 -20.43 -16.74 -11.19
C ARG A 197 -21.37 -15.93 -10.29
N ASN A 198 -21.28 -14.60 -10.39
CA ASN A 198 -22.13 -13.65 -9.66
C ASN A 198 -22.26 -13.92 -8.15
N GLY A 199 -21.19 -14.39 -7.52
CA GLY A 199 -21.16 -14.71 -6.07
C GLY A 199 -21.98 -15.93 -5.65
N GLN A 200 -22.68 -16.62 -6.56
CA GLN A 200 -23.43 -17.84 -6.21
C GLN A 200 -22.50 -19.06 -6.11
N MET A 201 -21.50 -19.12 -7.00
CA MET A 201 -20.54 -20.21 -7.07
C MET A 201 -19.16 -19.68 -7.46
N MET A 202 -18.14 -20.10 -6.72
CA MET A 202 -16.78 -19.62 -6.91
C MET A 202 -15.74 -20.69 -6.59
N THR A 203 -14.55 -20.57 -7.17
CA THR A 203 -13.42 -21.41 -6.82
C THR A 203 -12.91 -21.02 -5.43
N ARG A 204 -12.98 -21.94 -4.48
CA ARG A 204 -12.62 -21.72 -3.07
C ARG A 204 -11.16 -22.00 -2.78
N SER A 205 -10.57 -22.97 -3.46
CA SER A 205 -9.20 -23.38 -3.20
C SER A 205 -8.56 -24.07 -4.39
N ILE A 206 -7.23 -24.03 -4.44
CA ILE A 206 -6.40 -24.87 -5.31
C ILE A 206 -5.62 -25.82 -4.40
N THR A 207 -5.81 -27.13 -4.59
CA THR A 207 -5.07 -28.16 -3.84
C THR A 207 -4.20 -28.96 -4.80
N ASN A 208 -2.93 -29.14 -4.46
CA ASN A 208 -2.00 -30.01 -5.18
C ASN A 208 -1.48 -31.11 -4.25
N ILE A 209 -1.38 -32.34 -4.76
CA ILE A 209 -0.58 -33.43 -4.19
C ILE A 209 0.67 -33.58 -5.06
N ALA A 210 1.82 -33.31 -4.46
CA ALA A 210 3.13 -33.48 -5.04
C ALA A 210 3.75 -34.79 -4.60
N ILE A 211 3.87 -35.73 -5.52
CA ILE A 211 4.47 -37.05 -5.31
C ILE A 211 5.85 -37.04 -5.95
N ILE A 212 6.91 -37.14 -5.15
CA ILE A 212 8.30 -37.13 -5.63
C ILE A 212 9.07 -38.22 -4.89
N LYS A 213 9.70 -39.14 -5.64
CA LYS A 213 10.50 -40.26 -5.08
C LYS A 213 9.74 -41.05 -4.00
N GLY A 214 8.47 -41.38 -4.27
CA GLY A 214 7.60 -42.14 -3.35
C GLY A 214 7.12 -41.38 -2.10
N LYS A 215 7.38 -40.07 -2.00
CA LYS A 215 6.87 -39.22 -0.92
C LYS A 215 5.83 -38.25 -1.46
N ALA A 216 4.68 -38.20 -0.81
CA ALA A 216 3.61 -37.27 -1.13
C ALA A 216 3.59 -36.09 -0.15
N LYS A 217 3.37 -34.89 -0.68
CA LYS A 217 3.11 -33.67 0.09
C LYS A 217 1.92 -32.95 -0.52
N MET A 218 1.05 -32.41 0.33
CA MET A 218 -0.06 -31.57 -0.15
C MET A 218 0.24 -30.09 0.03
N ILE A 219 -0.07 -29.31 -1.00
CA ILE A 219 -0.05 -27.85 -1.02
C ILE A 219 -1.50 -27.40 -1.20
N HIS A 220 -2.00 -26.54 -0.30
CA HIS A 220 -3.37 -26.06 -0.33
C HIS A 220 -3.38 -24.54 -0.29
N LEU A 221 -3.92 -23.93 -1.34
CA LEU A 221 -4.09 -22.48 -1.49
C LEU A 221 -5.57 -22.16 -1.31
N ASP A 222 -5.92 -21.52 -0.20
CA ASP A 222 -7.24 -20.93 -0.02
C ASP A 222 -7.35 -19.65 -0.86
N LEU A 223 -8.40 -19.55 -1.67
CA LEU A 223 -8.67 -18.42 -2.55
C LEU A 223 -9.75 -17.48 -2.00
N GLN A 224 -10.39 -17.85 -0.88
CA GLN A 224 -11.27 -16.91 -0.21
C GLN A 224 -10.45 -15.78 0.43
N PRO A 225 -11.02 -14.57 0.55
CA PRO A 225 -10.56 -13.61 1.55
C PRO A 225 -10.96 -14.14 2.93
N SER A 226 -10.37 -15.27 3.36
CA SER A 226 -10.50 -15.72 4.73
C SER A 226 -9.83 -14.66 5.61
N GLY A 227 -10.51 -14.27 6.69
CA GLY A 227 -10.06 -13.30 7.69
C GLY A 227 -8.75 -13.67 8.42
N LYS A 228 -7.95 -14.60 7.88
CA LYS A 228 -6.58 -14.87 8.30
C LYS A 228 -5.63 -13.93 7.58
N ALA A 229 -5.58 -12.74 8.13
CA ALA A 229 -4.65 -11.67 7.81
C ALA A 229 -3.18 -12.00 8.17
N ALA A 230 -2.69 -13.24 8.01
CA ALA A 230 -1.31 -13.61 8.33
C ALA A 230 -0.41 -13.59 7.09
N ASP A 231 -0.72 -14.36 6.05
CA ASP A 231 0.12 -14.43 4.83
C ASP A 231 -0.01 -13.19 3.94
N GLY A 232 -1.22 -12.62 3.85
CA GLY A 232 -1.44 -11.35 3.18
C GLY A 232 -0.77 -10.18 3.90
N LYS A 233 -0.78 -10.15 5.24
CA LYS A 233 -0.03 -9.14 6.00
C LYS A 233 1.46 -9.34 5.90
N LEU A 234 1.94 -10.59 5.89
CA LEU A 234 3.36 -10.88 5.75
C LEU A 234 3.88 -10.43 4.38
N MET A 235 3.19 -10.78 3.29
CA MET A 235 3.53 -10.31 1.94
C MET A 235 3.39 -8.78 1.81
N THR A 236 2.34 -8.21 2.40
CA THR A 236 2.15 -6.75 2.47
C THR A 236 3.29 -6.06 3.22
N TRP A 237 3.68 -6.64 4.34
CA TRP A 237 4.77 -6.18 5.19
C TRP A 237 6.10 -6.30 4.45
N PHE A 238 6.40 -7.44 3.81
CA PHE A 238 7.60 -7.62 3.00
C PHE A 238 7.67 -6.62 1.85
N ARG A 239 6.57 -6.38 1.14
CA ARG A 239 6.53 -5.36 0.09
C ARG A 239 6.79 -3.96 0.66
N LYS A 240 6.10 -3.56 1.74
CA LYS A 240 6.32 -2.25 2.38
C LYS A 240 7.74 -2.11 2.92
N ALA A 241 8.28 -3.16 3.52
CA ALA A 241 9.65 -3.22 4.01
C ALA A 241 10.65 -3.08 2.86
N SER A 242 10.48 -3.84 1.77
CA SER A 242 11.31 -3.74 0.56
C SER A 242 11.33 -2.33 -0.01
N ILE A 243 10.15 -1.71 -0.21
CA ILE A 243 10.04 -0.32 -0.69
C ILE A 243 10.84 0.60 0.22
N ARG A 244 10.66 0.51 1.55
CA ARG A 244 11.37 1.37 2.52
C ARG A 244 12.86 1.09 2.58
N THR A 245 13.31 -0.13 2.36
CA THR A 245 14.74 -0.48 2.38
C THR A 245 15.46 0.08 1.17
N PHE A 246 14.90 -0.09 -0.03
CA PHE A 246 15.56 0.28 -1.29
C PHE A 246 15.34 1.73 -1.72
N ASN A 247 14.35 2.43 -1.17
CA ASN A 247 14.10 3.84 -1.46
C ASN A 247 14.39 4.68 -0.21
N TRP A 248 15.59 5.27 -0.18
CA TRP A 248 16.09 5.98 0.99
C TRP A 248 15.25 7.20 1.39
N GLU A 249 14.47 7.76 0.45
CA GLU A 249 13.51 8.84 0.73
C GLU A 249 12.49 8.47 1.84
N TYR A 250 12.23 7.17 2.06
CA TYR A 250 11.35 6.70 3.14
C TYR A 250 12.09 6.25 4.40
N TRP A 251 13.42 6.41 4.46
CA TRP A 251 14.18 6.01 5.64
C TRP A 251 13.80 6.88 6.84
N PRO A 252 13.80 6.31 8.06
CA PRO A 252 13.60 7.11 9.27
C PRO A 252 14.60 8.26 9.35
N PHE A 253 14.11 9.43 9.80
CA PHE A 253 14.93 10.64 9.96
C PHE A 253 16.24 10.37 10.71
N GLN A 254 16.19 9.58 11.78
CA GLN A 254 17.37 9.21 12.59
C GLN A 254 18.42 8.47 11.76
N LEU A 255 18.00 7.59 10.84
CA LEU A 255 18.92 6.82 10.01
C LEU A 255 19.60 7.70 8.96
N VAL A 256 18.85 8.63 8.36
CA VAL A 256 19.39 9.59 7.38
C VAL A 256 20.36 10.56 8.06
N TYR A 257 20.04 11.06 9.26
CA TYR A 257 20.81 12.10 9.93
C TYR A 257 21.97 11.59 10.80
N ALA A 258 21.95 10.34 11.27
CA ALA A 258 22.99 9.81 12.15
C ALA A 258 24.42 9.93 11.56
N PRO A 259 24.67 9.59 10.28
CA PRO A 259 26.02 9.71 9.69
C PRO A 259 26.51 11.15 9.58
N VAL A 260 25.61 12.10 9.27
CA VAL A 260 25.98 13.51 9.12
C VAL A 260 26.05 14.23 10.46
N MET A 261 25.45 13.71 11.53
CA MET A 261 25.46 14.33 12.87
C MET A 261 26.87 14.61 13.41
N TRP A 262 27.87 13.82 13.01
CA TRP A 262 29.27 14.11 13.31
C TRP A 262 29.72 15.50 12.83
N TYR A 263 29.23 15.93 11.67
CA TYR A 263 29.50 17.27 11.13
C TYR A 263 28.79 18.37 11.94
N TRP A 264 27.57 18.14 12.42
CA TRP A 264 26.90 19.05 13.35
C TRP A 264 27.70 19.21 14.65
N CYS A 265 28.18 18.10 15.23
CA CYS A 265 29.04 18.12 16.41
C CYS A 265 30.33 18.90 16.16
N TRP A 266 30.97 18.72 15.00
CA TRP A 266 32.15 19.48 14.61
C TRP A 266 31.86 20.99 14.51
N LEU A 267 30.76 21.40 13.86
CA LEU A 267 30.34 22.80 13.80
C LEU A 267 30.02 23.36 15.20
N SER A 268 29.40 22.55 16.06
CA SER A 268 29.06 22.91 17.44
C SER A 268 30.31 23.20 18.27
N LEU A 269 31.35 22.38 18.12
CA LEU A 269 32.66 22.61 18.76
C LEU A 269 33.29 23.92 18.27
N LYS A 270 33.27 24.18 16.96
CA LYS A 270 33.80 25.43 16.40
C LYS A 270 33.00 26.66 16.82
N ALA A 271 31.69 26.54 16.98
CA ALA A 271 30.82 27.61 17.48
C ALA A 271 30.88 27.79 19.00
N ARG A 272 31.41 26.80 19.73
CA ARG A 272 31.28 26.68 21.20
C ARG A 272 29.81 26.70 21.67
N SER A 273 28.90 26.22 20.84
CA SER A 273 27.47 26.07 21.15
C SER A 273 26.88 24.95 20.31
N PHE A 274 26.20 24.00 20.97
CA PHE A 274 25.45 22.95 20.26
C PHE A 274 24.24 23.51 19.50
N PHE A 275 23.71 24.64 19.97
CA PHE A 275 22.59 25.37 19.39
C PHE A 275 23.09 26.58 18.60
N PHE A 276 24.18 26.40 17.84
CA PHE A 276 24.84 27.47 17.10
C PHE A 276 23.93 28.18 16.11
N PHE A 277 22.83 27.57 15.68
CA PHE A 277 21.84 28.13 14.74
C PHE A 277 21.01 29.28 15.33
N SER A 278 21.06 29.49 16.64
CA SER A 278 20.15 30.38 17.38
C SER A 278 20.15 31.84 16.96
N ALA A 279 21.20 32.31 16.27
CA ALA A 279 21.30 33.67 15.73
C ALA A 279 21.11 33.73 14.20
N ALA A 280 20.69 32.64 13.54
CA ALA A 280 20.56 32.60 12.09
C ALA A 280 19.47 33.55 11.57
N ASN A 281 18.33 33.64 12.26
CA ASN A 281 17.23 34.56 11.92
C ASN A 281 16.82 35.35 13.18
N PRO A 282 17.52 36.45 13.53
CA PRO A 282 17.40 37.12 14.83
C PRO A 282 15.98 37.54 15.26
N MET A 283 15.10 37.90 14.32
CA MET A 283 13.72 38.34 14.61
C MET A 283 12.70 37.19 14.64
N ILE A 284 13.13 35.96 14.36
CA ILE A 284 12.27 34.78 14.39
C ILE A 284 12.59 34.00 15.67
N LEU A 285 11.56 33.69 16.46
CA LEU A 285 11.70 32.93 17.70
C LEU A 285 12.51 31.64 17.47
N ASN A 286 13.57 31.44 18.27
CA ASN A 286 14.51 30.33 18.15
C ASN A 286 15.11 30.17 16.73
N SER A 287 15.24 31.27 16.00
CA SER A 287 15.62 31.31 14.58
C SER A 287 14.73 30.45 13.66
N GLY A 288 13.53 30.09 14.11
CA GLY A 288 12.61 29.19 13.41
C GLY A 288 13.02 27.71 13.48
N PHE A 289 13.76 27.31 14.53
CA PHE A 289 14.11 25.91 14.77
C PHE A 289 13.02 25.13 15.52
N ALA A 290 12.39 25.75 16.52
CA ALA A 290 11.38 25.11 17.36
C ALA A 290 10.43 26.16 17.95
N MET A 291 9.22 25.75 18.32
CA MET A 291 8.16 26.62 18.87
C MET A 291 7.75 27.78 17.94
N GLY A 292 8.07 27.70 16.65
CA GLY A 292 7.77 28.75 15.68
C GLY A 292 6.26 28.91 15.47
N LYS A 293 5.72 30.08 15.84
CA LYS A 293 4.34 30.47 15.56
C LYS A 293 4.23 31.00 14.14
N LYS A 294 3.34 30.40 13.35
CA LYS A 294 3.04 30.83 11.98
C LYS A 294 2.49 32.26 11.96
N SER A 295 1.62 32.61 12.91
CA SER A 295 1.07 33.95 13.09
C SER A 295 2.16 35.02 13.24
N SER A 296 3.20 34.74 14.04
CA SER A 296 4.32 35.66 14.25
C SER A 296 5.14 35.87 12.98
N ILE A 297 5.33 34.82 12.17
CA ILE A 297 6.05 34.94 10.91
C ILE A 297 5.23 35.73 9.88
N TYR A 298 3.93 35.45 9.75
CA TYR A 298 3.07 36.22 8.84
C TYR A 298 3.02 37.71 9.18
N ALA A 299 3.05 38.07 10.47
CA ALA A 299 3.09 39.46 10.89
C ALA A 299 4.37 40.21 10.43
N LEU A 300 5.45 39.48 10.12
CA LEU A 300 6.69 40.05 9.58
C LEU A 300 6.70 40.13 8.04
N MET A 301 5.73 39.50 7.38
CA MET A 301 5.68 39.42 5.92
C MET A 301 4.78 40.52 5.34
N PRO A 302 5.04 40.95 4.09
CA PRO A 302 4.10 41.81 3.39
C PRO A 302 2.79 41.09 3.08
N GLY A 303 1.67 41.76 3.35
CA GLY A 303 0.32 41.21 3.24
C GLY A 303 -0.06 40.71 1.84
N GLU A 304 0.58 41.21 0.77
CA GLU A 304 0.30 40.77 -0.60
C GLU A 304 0.86 39.37 -0.95
N PHE A 305 1.78 38.82 -0.14
CA PHE A 305 2.48 37.58 -0.46
C PHE A 305 2.01 36.36 0.33
N TYR A 306 1.03 36.49 1.21
CA TYR A 306 0.45 35.34 1.91
C TYR A 306 -1.08 35.45 1.95
N PRO A 307 -1.81 34.33 2.04
CA PRO A 307 -3.27 34.36 2.00
C PRO A 307 -3.83 35.07 3.23
N LYS A 308 -5.03 35.67 3.12
CA LYS A 308 -5.70 36.27 4.28
C LYS A 308 -5.79 35.25 5.41
N THR A 309 -5.34 35.64 6.60
CA THR A 309 -5.16 34.73 7.74
C THR A 309 -5.67 35.35 9.01
N LEU A 310 -6.40 34.57 9.81
CA LEU A 310 -6.89 34.94 11.14
C LEU A 310 -6.42 33.93 12.18
N LEU A 311 -5.89 34.43 13.29
CA LEU A 311 -5.50 33.64 14.46
C LEU A 311 -6.65 33.56 15.47
N PHE A 312 -6.89 32.35 15.96
CA PHE A 312 -7.85 32.04 17.01
C PHE A 312 -7.16 31.24 18.14
N LYS A 313 -7.60 31.45 19.37
CA LYS A 313 -7.17 30.64 20.52
C LYS A 313 -7.89 29.29 20.55
N ALA A 314 -7.34 28.32 21.27
CA ALA A 314 -7.95 27.00 21.47
C ALA A 314 -9.43 27.08 21.92
N GLU A 315 -9.73 27.93 22.89
CA GLU A 315 -11.08 28.13 23.43
C GLU A 315 -11.76 29.29 22.70
N HIS A 316 -12.61 28.99 21.72
CA HIS A 316 -13.35 30.00 20.96
C HIS A 316 -14.79 29.56 20.71
N GLU A 317 -15.71 30.51 20.87
CA GLU A 317 -17.11 30.31 20.49
C GLU A 317 -17.30 30.48 18.98
N MET A 318 -18.03 29.55 18.36
CA MET A 318 -18.29 29.55 16.91
C MET A 318 -18.91 30.88 16.41
N GLY A 319 -19.79 31.48 17.19
CA GLY A 319 -20.45 32.75 16.83
C GLY A 319 -19.47 33.91 16.68
N MET A 320 -18.49 34.02 17.59
CA MET A 320 -17.45 35.05 17.53
C MET A 320 -16.49 34.84 16.36
N LEU A 321 -16.19 33.58 16.04
CA LEU A 321 -15.35 33.22 14.91
C LEU A 321 -16.02 33.61 13.59
N LYS A 322 -17.31 33.28 13.40
CA LYS A 322 -18.08 33.66 12.20
C LYS A 322 -18.12 35.16 11.98
N LYS A 323 -18.41 35.95 13.03
CA LYS A 323 -18.40 37.41 12.96
C LYS A 323 -17.04 37.96 12.49
N LYS A 324 -15.93 37.37 12.96
CA LYS A 324 -14.58 37.75 12.51
C LYS A 324 -14.29 37.38 11.05
N LEU A 325 -14.78 36.23 10.59
CA LEU A 325 -14.67 35.83 9.18
C LEU A 325 -15.44 36.77 8.27
N GLU A 326 -16.69 37.08 8.61
CA GLU A 326 -17.54 38.03 7.88
C GLU A 326 -16.91 39.42 7.83
N TRP A 327 -16.44 39.93 8.98
CA TRP A 327 -15.77 41.23 9.05
C TRP A 327 -14.49 41.32 8.20
N LYS A 328 -13.77 40.22 8.02
CA LYS A 328 -12.60 40.15 7.12
C LYS A 328 -12.93 39.74 5.69
N GLY A 329 -14.20 39.46 5.37
CA GLY A 329 -14.62 38.98 4.06
C GLY A 329 -13.95 37.65 3.68
N MET A 330 -13.79 36.73 4.63
CA MET A 330 -13.23 35.40 4.41
C MET A 330 -14.34 34.37 4.23
N ASN A 331 -14.43 33.80 3.04
CA ASN A 331 -15.44 32.79 2.67
C ASN A 331 -14.80 31.41 2.52
N PHE A 332 -15.62 30.37 2.64
CA PHE A 332 -15.18 29.01 2.33
C PHE A 332 -14.92 28.85 0.81
N PRO A 333 -13.95 28.00 0.40
CA PRO A 333 -13.15 27.12 1.25
C PRO A 333 -12.03 27.82 2.03
N LEU A 334 -11.77 27.33 3.26
CA LEU A 334 -10.73 27.82 4.16
C LEU A 334 -9.79 26.69 4.59
N ILE A 335 -8.53 27.00 4.85
CA ILE A 335 -7.57 26.08 5.48
C ILE A 335 -7.50 26.37 6.98
N ALA A 336 -7.82 25.36 7.78
CA ALA A 336 -7.51 25.34 9.20
C ALA A 336 -6.16 24.68 9.45
N LYS A 337 -5.29 25.31 10.24
CA LYS A 337 -3.99 24.76 10.64
C LYS A 337 -3.56 25.24 12.02
N PRO A 338 -2.87 24.44 12.83
CA PRO A 338 -2.35 24.88 14.12
C PRO A 338 -1.31 26.00 13.95
N ASP A 339 -1.29 26.95 14.90
CA ASP A 339 -0.34 28.08 14.86
C ASP A 339 1.11 27.60 15.02
N ILE A 340 1.32 26.60 15.88
CA ILE A 340 2.58 25.86 16.00
C ILE A 340 2.30 24.41 15.58
N GLY A 341 2.95 23.93 14.53
CA GLY A 341 2.81 22.55 14.10
C GLY A 341 3.63 22.18 12.87
N GLU A 342 3.75 20.88 12.62
CA GLU A 342 4.67 20.31 11.64
C GLU A 342 4.00 19.25 10.76
N ARG A 343 4.60 18.97 9.59
CA ARG A 343 4.27 17.82 8.71
C ARG A 343 2.80 17.71 8.30
N GLY A 344 2.06 18.82 8.33
CA GLY A 344 0.62 18.87 7.99
C GLY A 344 -0.30 18.24 9.04
N VAL A 345 0.17 17.99 10.27
CA VAL A 345 -0.66 17.50 11.37
C VAL A 345 -1.76 18.53 11.68
N LYS A 346 -3.01 18.05 11.79
CA LYS A 346 -4.22 18.88 11.98
C LYS A 346 -4.45 19.98 10.93
N VAL A 347 -3.82 19.91 9.76
CA VAL A 347 -4.20 20.77 8.62
C VAL A 347 -5.42 20.17 7.93
N LYS A 348 -6.47 20.97 7.75
CA LYS A 348 -7.70 20.58 7.05
C LYS A 348 -8.22 21.67 6.12
N LEU A 349 -8.62 21.29 4.92
CA LEU A 349 -9.53 22.05 4.07
C LEU A 349 -10.94 21.97 4.65
N LEU A 350 -11.56 23.13 4.79
CA LEU A 350 -12.92 23.33 5.27
C LEU A 350 -13.72 23.96 4.13
N GLU A 351 -14.79 23.29 3.72
CA GLU A 351 -15.66 23.73 2.63
C GLU A 351 -16.93 24.42 3.14
N ASN A 352 -17.24 24.27 4.43
CA ASN A 352 -18.44 24.82 5.04
C ASN A 352 -18.33 24.88 6.57
N ASP A 353 -19.35 25.52 7.17
CA ASP A 353 -19.49 25.69 8.62
C ASP A 353 -19.52 24.39 9.40
N GLN A 354 -20.13 23.33 8.84
CA GLN A 354 -20.26 22.05 9.52
C GLN A 354 -18.88 21.42 9.71
N GLN A 355 -18.03 21.46 8.68
CA GLN A 355 -16.65 20.99 8.78
C GLN A 355 -15.82 21.82 9.75
N LEU A 356 -16.03 23.15 9.80
CA LEU A 356 -15.39 24.02 10.80
C LEU A 356 -15.83 23.63 12.23
N LYS A 357 -17.12 23.39 12.48
CA LYS A 357 -17.61 22.93 13.78
C LYS A 357 -16.97 21.60 14.19
N SER A 358 -16.86 20.65 13.26
CA SER A 358 -16.18 19.37 13.50
C SER A 358 -14.68 19.53 13.77
N TYR A 359 -14.02 20.51 13.16
CA TYR A 359 -12.62 20.83 13.44
C TYR A 359 -12.45 21.36 14.87
N LEU A 360 -13.29 22.31 15.29
CA LEU A 360 -13.23 22.92 16.62
C LEU A 360 -13.48 21.91 17.75
N ALA A 361 -14.38 20.94 17.54
CA ALA A 361 -14.72 19.94 18.57
C ALA A 361 -13.53 19.08 19.04
N VAL A 362 -12.47 18.96 18.23
CA VAL A 362 -11.30 18.12 18.52
C VAL A 362 -9.99 18.91 18.60
N ASN A 363 -10.03 20.21 18.33
CA ASN A 363 -8.85 21.07 18.31
C ASN A 363 -8.65 21.73 19.69
N GLN A 364 -7.49 21.50 20.31
CA GLN A 364 -7.17 21.97 21.67
C GLN A 364 -6.04 23.02 21.67
N VAL A 365 -5.67 23.55 20.52
CA VAL A 365 -4.52 24.46 20.37
C VAL A 365 -4.90 25.69 19.57
N ASP A 366 -4.15 26.77 19.75
CA ASP A 366 -4.25 27.96 18.91
C ASP A 366 -4.09 27.58 17.43
N PHE A 367 -4.93 28.14 16.58
CA PHE A 367 -5.02 27.76 15.17
C PHE A 367 -5.30 28.97 14.28
N LEU A 368 -4.98 28.80 13.01
CA LEU A 368 -5.19 29.76 11.95
C LEU A 368 -6.33 29.27 11.07
N LEU A 369 -7.23 30.19 10.69
CA LEU A 369 -8.04 30.06 9.50
C LEU A 369 -7.43 30.92 8.41
N GLN A 370 -7.15 30.32 7.27
CA GLN A 370 -6.47 30.95 6.15
C GLN A 370 -7.28 30.74 4.86
N GLU A 371 -7.31 31.73 3.99
CA GLU A 371 -7.90 31.63 2.66
C GLU A 371 -7.29 30.46 1.86
N TYR A 372 -8.13 29.68 1.18
CA TYR A 372 -7.68 28.61 0.32
C TYR A 372 -7.18 29.15 -1.02
N ILE A 373 -5.95 28.79 -1.39
CA ILE A 373 -5.35 29.15 -2.68
C ILE A 373 -5.46 27.95 -3.64
N ASP A 374 -6.29 28.07 -4.67
CA ASP A 374 -6.55 27.03 -5.69
C ASP A 374 -5.50 27.00 -6.83
N TYR A 375 -4.33 27.60 -6.60
CA TYR A 375 -3.21 27.40 -7.52
C TYR A 375 -2.76 25.93 -7.48
N LYS A 376 -2.56 25.34 -8.67
CA LYS A 376 -2.30 23.90 -8.82
C LYS A 376 -0.85 23.50 -8.55
N LEU A 377 0.09 24.43 -8.67
CA LEU A 377 1.51 24.15 -8.41
C LEU A 377 1.88 24.55 -6.99
N GLU A 378 2.63 23.68 -6.32
CA GLU A 378 3.23 23.92 -5.01
C GLU A 378 4.73 23.63 -5.08
N ALA A 379 5.54 24.55 -4.54
CA ALA A 379 6.99 24.39 -4.46
C ALA A 379 7.55 24.83 -3.11
N GLY A 380 8.60 24.15 -2.66
CA GLY A 380 9.47 24.61 -1.58
C GLY A 380 10.73 25.21 -2.18
N ILE A 381 11.02 26.48 -1.88
CA ILE A 381 12.19 27.22 -2.36
C ILE A 381 13.09 27.50 -1.17
N PHE A 382 14.31 26.99 -1.21
CA PHE A 382 15.28 27.20 -0.14
C PHE A 382 16.10 28.45 -0.42
N TYR A 383 16.06 29.41 0.51
CA TYR A 383 16.69 30.71 0.42
C TYR A 383 17.76 30.86 1.51
N TYR A 384 18.87 31.50 1.16
CA TYR A 384 19.82 32.00 2.13
C TYR A 384 20.42 33.34 1.72
N ARG A 385 20.88 34.13 2.70
CA ARG A 385 21.65 35.36 2.49
C ARG A 385 22.72 35.45 3.56
N ILE A 386 23.97 35.68 3.17
CA ILE A 386 25.05 35.87 4.13
C ILE A 386 24.92 37.26 4.76
N PRO A 387 24.98 37.40 6.10
CA PRO A 387 24.84 38.70 6.76
C PRO A 387 25.86 39.74 6.25
N GLY A 388 25.35 40.83 5.69
CA GLY A 388 26.13 41.89 5.06
C GLY A 388 26.15 41.86 3.54
N GLU A 389 25.72 40.77 2.92
CA GLU A 389 25.51 40.74 1.47
C GLU A 389 24.21 41.45 1.08
N ARG A 390 24.25 42.13 -0.07
CA ARG A 390 23.09 42.88 -0.61
C ARG A 390 22.03 41.98 -1.23
N LYS A 391 22.39 40.75 -1.62
CA LYS A 391 21.52 39.81 -2.33
C LYS A 391 21.61 38.44 -1.68
N GLY A 392 20.47 37.78 -1.53
CA GLY A 392 20.40 36.36 -1.20
C GLY A 392 20.49 35.47 -2.44
N GLN A 393 20.50 34.17 -2.17
CA GLN A 393 20.67 33.10 -3.16
C GLN A 393 19.68 31.97 -2.88
N LEU A 394 19.35 31.22 -3.94
CA LEU A 394 18.53 30.03 -3.84
C LEU A 394 19.42 28.80 -3.86
N SER A 395 19.24 27.92 -2.87
CA SER A 395 20.06 26.71 -2.74
C SER A 395 19.38 25.46 -3.28
N GLY A 396 18.07 25.47 -3.48
CA GLY A 396 17.33 24.37 -4.08
C GLY A 396 15.84 24.67 -4.21
N ILE A 397 15.18 23.93 -5.11
CA ILE A 397 13.73 24.01 -5.33
C ILE A 397 13.17 22.60 -5.37
N VAL A 398 12.09 22.36 -4.65
CA VAL A 398 11.31 21.13 -4.74
C VAL A 398 9.90 21.44 -5.24
N SER A 399 9.43 20.76 -6.28
CA SER A 399 7.99 20.72 -6.60
C SER A 399 7.33 19.54 -5.90
N LYS A 400 6.05 19.70 -5.56
CA LYS A 400 5.30 18.67 -4.84
C LYS A 400 4.19 18.13 -5.74
N GLU A 401 4.31 16.87 -6.12
CA GLU A 401 3.29 16.16 -6.86
C GLU A 401 2.37 15.44 -5.86
N PHE A 402 1.08 15.79 -5.87
CA PHE A 402 0.11 15.21 -4.95
C PHE A 402 -0.22 13.76 -5.31
N LEU A 403 -0.59 12.98 -4.29
CA LEU A 403 -0.93 11.59 -4.45
C LEU A 403 -2.25 11.46 -5.22
N LYS A 404 -2.17 11.00 -6.47
CA LYS A 404 -3.30 10.81 -7.36
C LYS A 404 -3.30 9.44 -8.01
N VAL A 405 -4.48 8.96 -8.37
CA VAL A 405 -4.66 7.75 -9.19
C VAL A 405 -5.49 8.09 -10.42
N LYS A 406 -5.18 7.44 -11.55
CA LYS A 406 -5.92 7.61 -12.80
C LYS A 406 -6.75 6.36 -13.07
N GLY A 407 -8.04 6.55 -13.34
CA GLY A 407 -8.98 5.47 -13.59
C GLY A 407 -8.70 4.77 -14.92
N ASP A 408 -8.81 3.45 -14.90
CA ASP A 408 -8.76 2.59 -16.08
C ASP A 408 -10.17 2.07 -16.47
N GLY A 409 -11.21 2.54 -15.78
CA GLY A 409 -12.60 2.14 -16.01
C GLY A 409 -12.95 0.71 -15.55
N LYS A 410 -12.00 -0.01 -14.93
CA LYS A 410 -12.16 -1.43 -14.55
C LYS A 410 -11.77 -1.70 -13.11
N SER A 411 -10.66 -1.11 -12.66
CA SER A 411 -10.10 -1.29 -11.32
C SER A 411 -10.76 -0.36 -10.31
N THR A 412 -10.91 -0.84 -9.08
CA THR A 412 -11.29 0.03 -7.96
C THR A 412 -10.16 1.00 -7.61
N ILE A 413 -10.48 2.10 -6.94
CA ILE A 413 -9.48 3.05 -6.43
C ILE A 413 -8.45 2.32 -5.55
N GLU A 414 -8.86 1.40 -4.67
CA GLU A 414 -7.95 0.58 -3.86
C GLU A 414 -7.01 -0.27 -4.73
N MET A 415 -7.51 -0.88 -5.81
CA MET A 415 -6.67 -1.67 -6.72
C MET A 415 -5.65 -0.79 -7.44
N LEU A 416 -6.04 0.41 -7.89
CA LEU A 416 -5.13 1.38 -8.50
C LEU A 416 -4.05 1.83 -7.51
N LEU A 417 -4.41 2.09 -6.25
CA LEU A 417 -3.46 2.45 -5.19
C LEU A 417 -2.45 1.34 -4.86
N LYS A 418 -2.80 0.08 -5.08
CA LYS A 418 -1.89 -1.06 -4.89
C LYS A 418 -0.89 -1.24 -6.03
N LYS A 419 -1.10 -0.62 -7.20
CA LYS A 419 -0.19 -0.74 -8.34
C LYS A 419 1.12 0.00 -8.06
N GLU A 420 1.04 1.24 -7.61
CA GLU A 420 2.21 2.10 -7.33
C GLU A 420 2.71 1.98 -5.88
N ASP A 421 4.04 1.94 -5.70
CA ASP A 421 4.65 1.74 -4.38
C ASP A 421 4.38 2.90 -3.42
N ARG A 422 4.43 4.15 -3.89
CA ARG A 422 4.18 5.35 -3.07
C ARG A 422 2.76 5.37 -2.52
N SER A 423 1.75 5.11 -3.35
CA SER A 423 0.36 5.00 -2.89
C SER A 423 0.13 3.80 -1.99
N TYR A 424 0.81 2.68 -2.26
CA TYR A 424 0.69 1.47 -1.47
C TYR A 424 1.18 1.66 -0.02
N LEU A 425 2.22 2.47 0.19
CA LEU A 425 2.68 2.86 1.53
C LEU A 425 1.60 3.63 2.31
N GLN A 426 0.75 4.40 1.63
CA GLN A 426 -0.30 5.24 2.21
C GLN A 426 -1.67 4.54 2.33
N LEU A 427 -1.82 3.34 1.77
CA LEU A 427 -3.11 2.66 1.63
C LEU A 427 -3.88 2.52 2.95
N GLU A 428 -3.21 2.18 4.05
CA GLU A 428 -3.89 2.02 5.36
C GLU A 428 -4.40 3.35 5.93
N ALA A 429 -3.66 4.44 5.71
CA ALA A 429 -4.11 5.77 6.12
C ALA A 429 -5.29 6.21 5.26
N LEU A 430 -5.23 5.98 3.94
CA LEU A 430 -6.32 6.29 3.02
C LEU A 430 -7.58 5.46 3.30
N LYS A 431 -7.46 4.19 3.67
CA LYS A 431 -8.60 3.35 4.08
C LYS A 431 -9.34 3.90 5.28
N LYS A 432 -8.63 4.48 6.25
CA LYS A 432 -9.26 5.13 7.42
C LYS A 432 -10.03 6.39 7.06
N VAL A 433 -9.59 7.10 6.01
CA VAL A 433 -10.20 8.36 5.56
C VAL A 433 -11.38 8.11 4.63
N TYR A 434 -11.18 7.30 3.59
CA TYR A 434 -12.13 7.10 2.50
C TYR A 434 -13.03 5.86 2.67
N GLY A 435 -12.65 4.91 3.53
CA GLY A 435 -13.47 3.74 3.84
C GLY A 435 -13.94 2.98 2.60
N LYS A 436 -15.27 2.86 2.45
CA LYS A 436 -15.91 2.13 1.34
C LYS A 436 -15.78 2.82 -0.02
N GLU A 437 -15.48 4.13 -0.06
CA GLU A 437 -15.32 4.87 -1.32
C GLU A 437 -14.18 4.29 -2.17
N LEU A 438 -13.15 3.72 -1.53
CA LEU A 438 -12.03 3.10 -2.25
C LEU A 438 -12.42 1.84 -3.07
N ASN A 439 -13.62 1.28 -2.84
CA ASN A 439 -14.14 0.14 -3.59
C ASN A 439 -14.82 0.56 -4.90
N GLN A 440 -14.99 1.86 -5.16
CA GLN A 440 -15.57 2.35 -6.41
C GLN A 440 -14.59 2.18 -7.57
N VAL A 441 -15.11 1.82 -8.75
CA VAL A 441 -14.34 1.80 -10.00
C VAL A 441 -14.19 3.24 -10.49
N LEU A 442 -12.94 3.67 -10.67
CA LEU A 442 -12.66 5.02 -11.17
C LEU A 442 -12.80 5.05 -12.70
N PRO A 443 -13.66 5.92 -13.28
CA PRO A 443 -13.88 5.95 -14.72
C PRO A 443 -12.60 6.18 -15.52
N TYR A 444 -12.57 5.64 -16.74
CA TYR A 444 -11.39 5.73 -17.60
C TYR A 444 -10.97 7.19 -17.82
N GLY A 445 -9.69 7.47 -17.57
CA GLY A 445 -9.10 8.80 -17.79
C GLY A 445 -9.29 9.79 -16.62
N VAL A 446 -10.24 9.55 -15.72
CA VAL A 446 -10.48 10.42 -14.56
C VAL A 446 -9.33 10.31 -13.57
N SER A 447 -8.79 11.44 -13.14
CA SER A 447 -7.75 11.50 -12.10
C SER A 447 -8.37 11.90 -10.77
N LEU A 448 -8.16 11.07 -9.73
CA LEU A 448 -8.59 11.36 -8.37
C LEU A 448 -7.37 11.70 -7.52
N GLU A 449 -7.34 12.91 -6.97
CA GLU A 449 -6.36 13.35 -5.99
C GLU A 449 -6.85 12.96 -4.58
N LEU A 450 -6.02 12.22 -3.83
CA LEU A 450 -6.41 11.62 -2.55
C LEU A 450 -5.84 12.38 -1.34
N VAL A 451 -4.83 13.21 -1.55
CA VAL A 451 -4.21 14.01 -0.49
C VAL A 451 -3.90 15.40 -1.06
N PRO A 452 -4.73 16.42 -0.79
CA PRO A 452 -4.59 17.75 -1.40
C PRO A 452 -3.57 18.65 -0.68
N TYR A 453 -2.50 18.05 -0.15
CA TYR A 453 -1.45 18.75 0.59
C TYR A 453 -0.08 18.14 0.28
N GLY A 454 0.92 18.99 0.03
CA GLY A 454 2.29 18.61 -0.32
C GLY A 454 3.14 18.03 0.83
N SER A 455 2.67 17.00 1.53
CA SER A 455 3.42 16.33 2.60
C SER A 455 4.02 15.01 2.12
N HIS A 456 5.36 14.90 2.14
CA HIS A 456 6.07 13.67 1.77
C HIS A 456 5.59 12.46 2.60
N ASN A 457 5.39 12.66 3.90
CA ASN A 457 4.90 11.61 4.82
C ASN A 457 3.49 11.11 4.48
N ARG A 458 2.69 11.88 3.73
CA ARG A 458 1.35 11.51 3.26
C ARG A 458 1.33 11.10 1.78
N GLY A 459 2.49 10.87 1.18
CA GLY A 459 2.60 10.34 -0.17
C GLY A 459 2.72 11.37 -1.28
N ALA A 460 2.91 12.66 -0.97
CA ALA A 460 3.34 13.60 -2.00
C ALA A 460 4.75 13.21 -2.50
N LYS A 461 4.96 13.25 -3.82
CA LYS A 461 6.27 13.04 -4.42
C LYS A 461 6.99 14.37 -4.51
N PHE A 462 8.22 14.39 -3.99
CA PHE A 462 9.10 15.54 -4.08
C PHE A 462 9.96 15.37 -5.33
N VAL A 463 10.07 16.44 -6.11
CA VAL A 463 10.85 16.46 -7.36
C VAL A 463 11.77 17.66 -7.33
N ASP A 464 13.05 17.44 -7.53
CA ASP A 464 14.07 18.47 -7.57
C ASP A 464 13.92 19.30 -8.85
N GLN A 465 13.63 20.58 -8.66
CA GLN A 465 13.46 21.57 -9.71
C GLN A 465 14.57 22.63 -9.63
N SER A 466 15.69 22.34 -8.98
CA SER A 466 16.79 23.32 -8.79
C SER A 466 17.39 23.79 -10.11
N PHE A 467 17.25 23.03 -11.20
CA PHE A 467 17.61 23.47 -12.56
C PHE A 467 16.81 24.69 -13.04
N ARG A 468 15.68 25.01 -12.40
CA ARG A 468 14.84 26.18 -12.70
C ARG A 468 15.32 27.47 -12.05
N ILE A 469 16.32 27.40 -11.17
CA ILE A 469 16.92 28.58 -10.57
C ILE A 469 17.56 29.42 -11.68
N ASN A 470 17.08 30.64 -11.83
CA ASN A 470 17.62 31.64 -12.75
C ASN A 470 17.57 33.02 -12.07
N GLU A 471 18.15 34.03 -12.73
CA GLU A 471 18.24 35.38 -12.17
C GLU A 471 16.87 36.01 -11.87
N LYS A 472 15.85 35.72 -12.69
CA LYS A 472 14.49 36.25 -12.49
C LYS A 472 13.88 35.69 -11.20
N LEU A 473 13.91 34.36 -11.04
CA LEU A 473 13.39 33.72 -9.84
C LEU A 473 14.16 34.16 -8.59
N GLN A 474 15.49 34.19 -8.67
CA GLN A 474 16.32 34.63 -7.55
C GLN A 474 16.00 36.06 -7.15
N THR A 475 15.81 36.96 -8.11
CA THR A 475 15.44 38.36 -7.84
C THR A 475 14.09 38.46 -7.14
N VAL A 476 13.07 37.76 -7.64
CA VAL A 476 11.72 37.77 -7.06
C VAL A 476 11.72 37.27 -5.61
N ILE A 477 12.35 36.12 -5.36
CA ILE A 477 12.37 35.51 -4.03
C ILE A 477 13.26 36.30 -3.08
N ASP A 478 14.42 36.79 -3.55
CA ASP A 478 15.29 37.66 -2.75
C ASP A 478 14.54 38.93 -2.32
N GLN A 479 13.92 39.67 -3.25
CA GLN A 479 13.15 40.88 -2.93
C GLN A 479 12.07 40.63 -1.87
N LEU A 480 11.35 39.51 -1.96
CA LEU A 480 10.40 39.09 -0.93
C LEU A 480 11.10 38.84 0.42
N CYS A 481 12.15 38.02 0.44
CA CYS A 481 12.86 37.65 1.66
C CYS A 481 13.55 38.85 2.32
N GLN A 482 14.01 39.84 1.56
CA GLN A 482 14.60 41.07 2.11
C GLN A 482 13.56 41.94 2.84
N ARG A 483 12.28 41.82 2.50
CA ARG A 483 11.18 42.52 3.20
C ARG A 483 10.78 41.85 4.51
N ILE A 484 11.29 40.65 4.79
CA ILE A 484 11.10 39.97 6.08
C ILE A 484 12.29 40.36 6.97
N PRO A 485 12.07 41.13 8.06
CA PRO A 485 13.16 41.61 8.90
C PRO A 485 14.03 40.47 9.43
N GLU A 486 15.34 40.60 9.23
CA GLU A 486 16.35 39.68 9.76
C GLU A 486 16.13 38.20 9.37
N PHE A 487 15.55 37.95 8.20
CA PHE A 487 15.48 36.63 7.59
C PHE A 487 16.69 36.39 6.67
N TYR A 488 17.46 35.34 6.97
CA TYR A 488 18.69 34.98 6.28
C TYR A 488 18.78 33.53 5.87
N TYR A 489 18.00 32.62 6.47
CA TYR A 489 18.10 31.20 6.18
C TYR A 489 16.76 30.51 6.39
N GLY A 490 16.25 29.85 5.35
CA GLY A 490 15.02 29.07 5.48
C GLY A 490 14.41 28.64 4.16
N ARG A 491 13.28 27.92 4.26
CA ARG A 491 12.50 27.46 3.10
C ARG A 491 11.16 28.16 3.05
N LEU A 492 10.81 28.67 1.87
CA LEU A 492 9.49 29.18 1.54
C LEU A 492 8.70 28.08 0.85
N ASP A 493 7.59 27.67 1.42
CA ASP A 493 6.62 26.82 0.74
C ASP A 493 5.57 27.75 0.11
N ILE A 494 5.43 27.68 -1.21
CA ILE A 494 4.58 28.56 -2.02
C ILE A 494 3.58 27.77 -2.86
N LYS A 495 2.41 28.35 -3.13
CA LYS A 495 1.53 27.93 -4.22
C LYS A 495 1.52 29.00 -5.31
N PHE A 496 1.49 28.60 -6.58
CA PHE A 496 1.61 29.52 -7.71
C PHE A 496 0.93 28.99 -8.97
N LYS A 497 0.50 29.90 -9.85
CA LYS A 497 -0.31 29.54 -11.03
C LYS A 497 0.51 28.87 -12.14
N SER A 498 1.70 29.40 -12.45
CA SER A 498 2.62 28.90 -13.48
C SER A 498 4.05 29.34 -13.17
N TRP A 499 5.05 28.64 -13.72
CA TRP A 499 6.45 29.05 -13.54
C TRP A 499 6.72 30.43 -14.14
N GLU A 500 6.08 30.74 -15.26
CA GLU A 500 6.14 32.02 -15.95
C GLU A 500 5.64 33.16 -15.06
N ASP A 501 4.50 32.96 -14.39
CA ASP A 501 3.96 33.93 -13.42
C ASP A 501 4.93 34.10 -12.24
N LEU A 502 5.46 33.00 -11.70
CA LEU A 502 6.42 33.06 -10.59
C LEU A 502 7.70 33.81 -10.97
N TYR A 503 8.25 33.57 -12.17
CA TYR A 503 9.40 34.32 -12.68
C TYR A 503 9.12 35.81 -12.88
N ALA A 504 7.86 36.17 -13.12
CA ALA A 504 7.41 37.55 -13.22
C ALA A 504 7.03 38.17 -11.86
N GLY A 505 7.14 37.41 -10.76
CA GLY A 505 6.72 37.86 -9.42
C GLY A 505 5.21 38.01 -9.26
N LYS A 506 4.42 37.27 -10.05
CA LYS A 506 2.95 37.35 -10.10
C LYS A 506 2.32 36.03 -9.66
N HIS A 507 1.06 36.10 -9.23
CA HIS A 507 0.18 34.96 -8.95
C HIS A 507 0.83 33.82 -8.16
N PHE A 508 1.54 34.16 -7.08
CA PHE A 508 2.03 33.21 -6.09
C PHE A 508 1.70 33.69 -4.68
N MET A 509 1.57 32.73 -3.77
CA MET A 509 1.29 32.96 -2.35
C MET A 509 2.20 32.06 -1.51
N VAL A 510 2.83 32.63 -0.49
CA VAL A 510 3.60 31.92 0.50
C VAL A 510 2.66 31.31 1.53
N ILE A 511 2.61 29.98 1.56
CA ILE A 511 1.76 29.22 2.46
C ILE A 511 2.47 28.86 3.77
N GLU A 512 3.80 28.84 3.79
CA GLU A 512 4.61 28.62 4.99
C GLU A 512 6.05 29.14 4.79
N ILE A 513 6.67 29.65 5.86
CA ILE A 513 8.11 29.92 5.93
C ILE A 513 8.68 29.15 7.10
N ASN A 514 9.73 28.40 6.83
CA ASN A 514 10.48 27.64 7.81
C ASN A 514 11.86 28.29 8.01
N GLY A 515 12.37 28.33 9.25
CA GLY A 515 13.66 28.95 9.58
C GLY A 515 14.79 27.93 9.68
N ALA A 516 15.56 27.98 10.76
CA ALA A 516 16.75 27.15 10.99
C ALA A 516 16.48 25.63 11.00
N ALA A 517 15.25 25.18 11.27
CA ALA A 517 14.86 23.76 11.15
C ALA A 517 14.55 23.31 9.72
N SER A 518 14.69 24.18 8.72
CA SER A 518 14.38 23.84 7.33
C SER A 518 15.34 22.77 6.79
N GLU A 519 14.76 21.68 6.28
CA GLU A 519 15.46 20.67 5.50
C GLU A 519 15.49 21.07 4.00
N PRO A 520 16.61 20.84 3.29
CA PRO A 520 16.70 21.03 1.84
C PRO A 520 15.94 19.92 1.11
N THR A 521 14.61 20.05 1.10
CA THR A 521 13.68 18.97 0.73
C THR A 521 13.77 18.49 -0.72
N HIS A 522 14.42 19.23 -1.62
CA HIS A 522 14.74 18.74 -2.96
C HIS A 522 15.65 17.50 -2.93
N MET A 523 16.40 17.31 -1.84
CA MET A 523 17.20 16.11 -1.65
C MET A 523 16.38 14.83 -1.68
N TYR A 524 15.09 14.87 -1.33
CA TYR A 524 14.19 13.71 -1.30
C TYR A 524 13.63 13.32 -2.66
N ASP A 525 14.07 13.91 -3.77
CA ASP A 525 13.71 13.39 -5.08
C ASP A 525 14.22 11.94 -5.24
N PRO A 526 13.36 10.97 -5.62
CA PRO A 526 13.75 9.59 -5.89
C PRO A 526 14.95 9.41 -6.84
N VAL A 527 15.24 10.38 -7.71
CA VAL A 527 16.41 10.31 -8.61
C VAL A 527 17.74 10.48 -7.87
N HIS A 528 17.72 11.08 -6.69
CA HIS A 528 18.92 11.35 -5.91
C HIS A 528 19.32 10.16 -5.04
N SER A 529 20.61 10.04 -4.78
CA SER A 529 21.13 9.05 -3.82
C SER A 529 21.20 9.64 -2.41
N VAL A 530 21.29 8.77 -1.39
CA VAL A 530 21.51 9.21 -0.01
C VAL A 530 22.80 10.03 0.15
N PHE A 531 23.82 9.79 -0.68
CA PHE A 531 25.07 10.57 -0.68
C PHE A 531 24.85 12.01 -1.17
N PHE A 532 23.98 12.21 -2.17
CA PHE A 532 23.55 13.54 -2.60
C PHE A 532 22.86 14.27 -1.43
N ALA A 533 21.95 13.57 -0.74
CA ALA A 533 21.25 14.14 0.40
C ALA A 533 22.19 14.53 1.54
N TRP A 534 23.16 13.68 1.90
CA TRP A 534 24.16 14.01 2.91
C TRP A 534 25.02 15.21 2.52
N LYS A 535 25.42 15.30 1.24
CA LYS A 535 26.14 16.48 0.71
C LYS A 535 25.31 17.75 0.88
N GLU A 536 24.01 17.69 0.56
CA GLU A 536 23.10 18.83 0.72
C GLU A 536 22.88 19.21 2.19
N ILE A 537 22.70 18.25 3.09
CA ILE A 537 22.58 18.51 4.54
C ILE A 537 23.84 19.21 5.06
N ILE A 538 25.03 18.67 4.75
CA ILE A 538 26.32 19.23 5.16
C ILE A 538 26.48 20.66 4.63
N ARG A 539 26.17 20.90 3.35
CA ARG A 539 26.21 22.23 2.73
C ARG A 539 25.31 23.22 3.45
N HIS A 540 24.08 22.83 3.75
CA HIS A 540 23.09 23.66 4.42
C HIS A 540 23.45 23.95 5.88
N TRP A 541 23.98 22.98 6.62
CA TRP A 541 24.49 23.21 7.98
C TRP A 541 25.71 24.13 8.01
N LYS A 542 26.60 24.04 7.02
CA LYS A 542 27.73 24.98 6.87
C LYS A 542 27.23 26.41 6.64
N LEU A 543 26.24 26.60 5.77
CA LEU A 543 25.59 27.90 5.54
C LEU A 543 24.92 28.43 6.82
N LEU A 544 24.14 27.59 7.49
CA LEU A 544 23.46 27.95 8.75
C LEU A 544 24.46 28.38 9.83
N TYR A 545 25.54 27.63 10.00
CA TYR A 545 26.63 27.97 10.92
C TYR A 545 27.26 29.32 10.58
N GLN A 546 27.61 29.54 9.31
CA GLN A 546 28.24 30.78 8.85
C GLN A 546 27.33 31.98 9.08
N ILE A 547 26.07 31.88 8.68
CA ILE A 547 25.07 32.94 8.83
C ILE A 547 24.87 33.26 10.31
N SER A 548 24.68 32.25 11.15
CA SER A 548 24.44 32.45 12.57
C SER A 548 25.62 33.10 13.29
N LEU A 549 26.87 32.66 13.02
CA LEU A 549 28.06 33.28 13.62
C LEU A 549 28.28 34.72 13.15
N LEU A 550 28.02 35.01 11.88
CA LEU A 550 28.14 36.38 11.36
C LEU A 550 27.10 37.29 11.98
N ASN A 551 25.84 36.84 12.13
CA ASN A 551 24.82 37.61 12.84
C ASN A 551 25.19 37.82 14.31
N ALA A 552 25.62 36.75 15.00
CA ALA A 552 26.06 36.83 16.39
C ALA A 552 27.17 37.86 16.59
N ARG A 553 28.18 37.86 15.72
CA ARG A 553 29.29 38.84 15.77
C ARG A 553 28.83 40.25 15.44
N ARG A 554 28.08 40.44 14.35
CA ARG A 554 27.71 41.77 13.83
C ARG A 554 26.69 42.49 14.70
N LYS A 555 25.89 41.74 15.45
CA LYS A 555 24.80 42.25 16.29
C LYS A 555 25.03 41.99 17.78
N GLU A 556 26.22 41.54 18.14
CA GLU A 556 26.61 41.24 19.53
C GLU A 556 25.63 40.28 20.24
N LEU A 557 25.08 39.32 19.49
CA LEU A 557 24.14 38.33 20.04
C LEU A 557 24.91 37.17 20.67
N VAL A 558 24.47 36.74 21.85
CA VAL A 558 24.97 35.53 22.50
C VAL A 558 24.28 34.32 21.88
N LEU A 559 25.06 33.33 21.44
CA LEU A 559 24.50 32.06 20.98
C LEU A 559 23.83 31.32 22.15
N MET A 560 22.70 30.67 21.84
CA MET A 560 21.94 29.89 22.80
C MET A 560 22.81 28.86 23.52
N GLY A 561 22.72 28.86 24.85
CA GLY A 561 23.41 27.90 25.71
C GLY A 561 22.71 26.54 25.74
N ASN A 562 23.41 25.51 26.21
CA ASN A 562 22.88 24.14 26.23
C ASN A 562 21.59 24.01 27.04
N VAL A 563 21.52 24.65 28.22
CA VAL A 563 20.34 24.60 29.10
C VAL A 563 19.10 25.18 28.42
N GLU A 564 19.25 26.34 27.79
CA GLU A 564 18.17 27.00 27.06
C GLU A 564 17.73 26.17 25.85
N GLY A 565 18.67 25.66 25.07
CA GLY A 565 18.36 24.84 23.90
C GLY A 565 17.65 23.53 24.26
N PHE A 566 18.08 22.82 25.30
CA PHE A 566 17.37 21.63 25.76
C PHE A 566 15.97 21.95 26.30
N ARG A 567 15.79 23.10 26.97
CA ARG A 567 14.47 23.57 27.41
C ARG A 567 13.55 23.83 26.21
N MET A 568 14.07 24.49 25.16
CA MET A 568 13.35 24.72 23.91
C MET A 568 12.91 23.41 23.26
N ILE A 569 13.81 22.42 23.12
CA ILE A 569 13.48 21.11 22.53
C ILE A 569 12.41 20.39 23.37
N LYS A 570 12.54 20.41 24.71
CA LYS A 570 11.56 19.79 25.61
C LYS A 570 10.18 20.45 25.50
N ALA A 571 10.12 21.78 25.44
CA ALA A 571 8.88 22.52 25.26
C ALA A 571 8.22 22.18 23.92
N HIS A 572 9.01 22.09 22.85
CA HIS A 572 8.54 21.72 21.53
C HIS A 572 7.97 20.32 21.48
N GLN A 573 8.67 19.34 22.05
CA GLN A 573 8.18 17.96 22.16
C GLN A 573 6.89 17.86 22.98
N ALA A 574 6.77 18.61 24.08
CA ALA A 574 5.55 18.66 24.87
C ALA A 574 4.37 19.21 24.06
N HIS A 575 4.59 20.28 23.29
CA HIS A 575 3.57 20.86 22.40
C HIS A 575 3.15 19.87 21.29
N LEU A 576 4.10 19.20 20.64
CA LEU A 576 3.80 18.18 19.62
C LEU A 576 2.99 17.00 20.21
N LYS A 577 3.29 16.57 21.43
CA LYS A 577 2.53 15.52 22.14
C LYS A 577 1.10 15.94 22.46
N MET A 578 0.86 17.19 22.82
CA MET A 578 -0.48 17.73 23.03
C MET A 578 -1.29 17.81 21.73
N MET A 579 -0.62 17.96 20.59
CA MET A 579 -1.28 18.00 19.28
C MET A 579 -1.59 16.63 18.68
N ALA A 580 -0.76 15.61 18.95
CA ALA A 580 -0.93 14.25 18.46
C ALA A 580 -2.14 13.58 19.10
#